data_AF-A0A372Q0P2-F1
#
_entry.id   AF-A0A372Q0P2-F1
#
_cell.length_a   1.000
_cell.length_b   1.000
_cell.length_c   1.000
_cell.angle_alpha   90.00
_cell.angle_beta   90.00
_cell.angle_gamma   90.00
#
_symmetry.space_group_name_H-M   'P 1'
#
loop_
_entity.id
_entity.type
_entity.pdbx_description
1 polymer ?
#
loop_
_entity_poly.entity_id
_entity_poly.type
_entity_poly.pdbx_seq_one_letter_code
_entity_poly.pdbx_strand_id
1 'polypeptide(L)'
;MLLDIIEIRHKSQEEIENKIKEYLATKVPIQADTTPPPNAAAQKKAAEVINATNTKLAKLQRIYNTTADLEIQNNLAEHMVALKQVLQDKNTKVKKLKRQAEYQRKYRAKKSKLLLENNEVVQYDTPGHPSFLFQYPDLHEHIHECIEFRAADKKRRKEVIKVRTIRHL
;
A
#
# COMPACT_ATOMS: atom_id res chain seq x y z
N MET A 1 -49.99 33.21 -13.11
CA MET A 1 -48.73 32.66 -12.59
C MET A 1 -48.70 31.19 -12.97
N LEU A 2 -47.99 30.86 -14.05
CA LEU A 2 -47.81 29.49 -14.53
C LEU A 2 -46.72 28.84 -13.67
N LEU A 3 -47.04 27.69 -13.07
CA LEU A 3 -46.08 26.86 -12.34
C LEU A 3 -45.22 26.11 -13.38
N ASP A 4 -43.93 26.43 -13.41
CA ASP A 4 -42.94 25.69 -14.19
C ASP A 4 -42.86 24.25 -13.67
N ILE A 5 -43.28 23.29 -14.49
CA ILE A 5 -43.06 21.87 -14.26
C ILE A 5 -41.61 21.58 -14.63
N ILE A 6 -40.78 21.31 -13.62
CA ILE A 6 -39.40 20.86 -13.81
C ILE A 6 -39.46 19.45 -14.43
N GLU A 7 -39.18 19.39 -15.72
CA GLU A 7 -39.05 18.15 -16.48
C GLU A 7 -37.77 17.42 -16.04
N ILE A 8 -37.90 16.47 -15.10
CA ILE A 8 -36.82 15.57 -14.72
C ILE A 8 -36.60 14.62 -15.91
N ARG A 9 -35.65 14.93 -16.79
CA ARG A 9 -35.25 14.06 -17.90
C ARG A 9 -34.81 12.69 -17.35
N HIS A 10 -35.69 11.70 -17.49
CA HIS A 10 -35.32 10.30 -17.40
C HIS A 10 -34.39 9.98 -18.58
N LYS A 11 -33.12 9.68 -18.30
CA LYS A 11 -32.21 9.15 -19.32
C LYS A 11 -32.73 7.80 -19.80
N SER A 12 -32.67 7.54 -21.09
CA SER A 12 -33.04 6.22 -21.61
C SER A 12 -32.04 5.17 -21.11
N GLN A 13 -32.50 3.93 -20.97
CA GLN A 13 -31.67 2.81 -20.54
C GLN A 13 -30.43 2.66 -21.43
N GLU A 14 -30.59 2.88 -22.73
CA GLU A 14 -29.50 2.88 -23.72
C GLU A 14 -28.45 3.97 -23.44
N GLU A 15 -28.87 5.16 -23.01
CA GLU A 15 -27.97 6.26 -22.65
C GLU A 15 -27.13 5.92 -21.40
N ILE A 16 -27.72 5.20 -20.45
CA ILE A 16 -27.05 4.72 -19.24
C ILE A 16 -26.04 3.62 -19.61
N GLU A 17 -26.44 2.65 -20.40
CA GLU A 17 -25.57 1.55 -20.87
C GLU A 17 -24.37 2.08 -21.66
N ASN A 18 -24.58 3.06 -22.54
CA ASN A 18 -23.50 3.69 -23.30
C ASN A 18 -22.53 4.46 -22.41
N LYS A 19 -23.03 5.14 -21.37
CA LYS A 19 -22.19 5.83 -20.38
C LYS A 19 -21.34 4.83 -19.58
N ILE A 20 -21.92 3.70 -19.19
CA ILE A 20 -21.18 2.63 -18.49
C ILE A 20 -20.09 2.05 -19.40
N LYS A 21 -20.40 1.77 -20.67
CA LYS A 21 -19.41 1.31 -21.66
C LYS A 21 -18.25 2.32 -21.82
N GLU A 22 -18.55 3.61 -21.88
CA GLU A 22 -17.56 4.69 -21.93
C GLU A 22 -16.66 4.72 -20.69
N TYR A 23 -17.25 4.64 -19.49
CA TYR A 23 -16.49 4.58 -18.23
C TYR A 23 -15.61 3.33 -18.13
N LEU A 24 -16.08 2.18 -18.62
CA LEU A 24 -15.33 0.93 -18.62
C LEU A 24 -14.22 0.90 -19.68
N ALA A 25 -14.40 1.59 -20.82
CA ALA A 25 -13.35 1.71 -21.85
C ALA A 25 -12.23 2.67 -21.43
N THR A 26 -12.50 3.57 -20.49
CA THR A 26 -11.53 4.56 -20.01
C THR A 26 -10.56 3.90 -19.02
N LYS A 27 -9.40 3.46 -19.52
CA LYS A 27 -8.28 3.01 -18.67
C LYS A 27 -7.79 4.18 -17.82
N VAL A 28 -8.24 4.27 -16.57
CA VAL A 28 -7.65 5.18 -15.58
C VAL A 28 -6.27 4.63 -15.22
N PRO A 29 -5.17 5.33 -15.53
CA PRO A 29 -3.85 4.88 -15.14
C PRO A 29 -3.72 5.05 -13.62
N ILE A 30 -3.79 3.95 -12.88
CA ILE A 30 -3.37 3.93 -11.49
C ILE A 30 -1.85 3.90 -11.53
N GLN A 31 -1.22 5.06 -11.31
CA GLN A 31 0.23 5.13 -11.14
C GLN A 31 0.61 4.26 -9.95
N ALA A 32 1.29 3.15 -10.22
CA ALA A 32 1.94 2.39 -9.18
C ALA A 32 2.93 3.32 -8.47
N ASP A 33 2.75 3.52 -7.17
CA ASP A 33 3.63 4.35 -6.36
C ASP A 33 5.03 3.71 -6.39
N THR A 34 5.92 4.24 -7.24
CA THR A 34 7.26 3.68 -7.48
C THR A 34 8.20 3.87 -6.30
N THR A 35 7.75 4.55 -5.25
CA THR A 35 8.56 4.82 -4.07
C THR A 35 8.69 3.55 -3.22
N PRO A 36 9.92 3.08 -2.93
CA PRO A 36 10.11 1.92 -2.09
C PRO A 36 9.55 2.21 -0.69
N PRO A 37 8.90 1.24 -0.02
CA PRO A 37 8.38 1.43 1.32
C PRO A 37 9.44 2.02 2.26
N PRO A 38 9.07 2.91 3.20
CA PRO A 38 10.04 3.59 4.07
C PRO A 38 11.01 2.64 4.78
N ASN A 39 10.53 1.45 5.17
CA ASN A 39 11.37 0.40 5.77
C ASN A 39 12.40 -0.16 4.77
N ALA A 40 12.00 -0.43 3.53
CA ALA A 40 12.91 -0.91 2.49
C ALA A 40 14.00 0.12 2.18
N ALA A 41 13.63 1.40 2.07
CA ALA A 41 14.59 2.50 1.89
C ALA A 41 15.57 2.60 3.08
N ALA A 42 15.06 2.49 4.32
CA ALA A 42 15.89 2.52 5.52
C ALA A 42 16.86 1.31 5.61
N GLN A 43 16.41 0.11 5.22
CA GLN A 43 17.27 -1.07 5.16
C GLN A 43 18.39 -0.91 4.13
N LYS A 44 18.07 -0.40 2.93
CA LYS A 44 19.05 -0.14 1.87
C LYS A 44 20.12 0.85 2.34
N LYS A 45 19.70 2.00 2.88
CA LYS A 45 20.61 3.03 3.40
C LYS A 45 21.52 2.49 4.52
N ALA A 46 20.98 1.66 5.41
CA ALA A 46 21.77 1.05 6.47
C ALA A 46 22.80 0.04 5.92
N ALA A 47 22.45 -0.75 4.91
CA ALA A 47 23.36 -1.68 4.25
C ALA A 47 24.51 -0.95 3.53
N GLU A 48 24.21 0.16 2.84
CA GLU A 48 25.22 1.01 2.21
C GLU A 48 26.24 1.55 3.23
N VAL A 49 25.76 2.02 4.39
CA VAL A 49 26.63 2.49 5.47
C VAL A 49 27.50 1.35 6.03
N ILE A 50 26.94 0.15 6.21
CA ILE A 50 27.70 -1.02 6.68
C ILE A 50 28.83 -1.36 5.69
N ASN A 51 28.51 -1.40 4.40
CA ASN A 51 29.48 -1.71 3.35
C ASN A 51 30.59 -0.66 3.30
N ALA A 52 30.24 0.63 3.29
CA ALA A 52 31.22 1.72 3.31
C ALA A 52 32.11 1.69 4.56
N THR A 53 31.53 1.40 5.73
CA THR A 53 32.26 1.27 7.00
C THR A 53 33.23 0.09 6.97
N ASN A 54 32.81 -1.07 6.45
CA ASN A 54 33.67 -2.23 6.27
C ASN A 54 34.85 -1.94 5.34
N THR A 55 34.60 -1.28 4.20
CA THR A 55 35.67 -0.89 3.28
C THR A 55 36.66 0.06 3.94
N LYS A 56 36.19 1.04 4.72
CA LYS A 56 37.05 1.97 5.45
C LYS A 56 37.88 1.25 6.53
N LEU A 57 37.25 0.35 7.28
CA LEU A 57 37.92 -0.43 8.32
C LEU A 57 39.02 -1.33 7.74
N ALA A 58 38.76 -2.00 6.62
CA ALA A 58 39.76 -2.82 5.94
C ALA A 58 40.97 -2.00 5.47
N LYS A 59 40.74 -0.77 4.95
CA LYS A 59 41.83 0.15 4.58
C LYS A 59 42.67 0.55 5.78
N LEU A 60 42.05 0.95 6.88
CA LEU A 60 42.77 1.35 8.11
C LEU A 60 43.56 0.17 8.70
N GLN A 61 42.97 -1.01 8.72
CA GLN A 61 43.64 -2.22 9.21
C GLN A 61 44.87 -2.57 8.36
N ARG A 62 44.81 -2.38 7.04
CA ARG A 62 45.97 -2.57 6.16
C ARG A 62 47.09 -1.60 6.53
N ILE A 63 46.78 -0.31 6.71
CA ILE A 63 47.77 0.72 7.06
C ILE A 63 48.38 0.43 8.44
N TYR A 64 47.54 0.07 9.41
CA TYR A 64 47.96 -0.29 10.77
C TYR A 64 49.01 -1.42 10.76
N ASN A 65 48.78 -2.46 9.96
CA ASN A 65 49.71 -3.59 9.86
C ASN A 65 51.03 -3.26 9.14
N THR A 66 51.06 -2.20 8.32
CA THR A 66 52.24 -1.83 7.53
C THR A 66 53.06 -0.70 8.14
N THR A 67 52.46 0.10 9.01
CA THR A 67 53.14 1.26 9.62
C THR A 67 53.95 0.82 10.84
N ALA A 68 55.17 1.37 10.99
CA ALA A 68 56.01 1.16 12.16
C ALA A 68 55.93 2.31 13.19
N ASP A 69 55.28 3.40 12.81
CA ASP A 69 55.07 4.58 13.66
C ASP A 69 54.00 4.29 14.71
N LEU A 70 54.41 4.34 16.00
CA LEU A 70 53.57 3.99 17.14
C LEU A 70 52.44 5.01 17.38
N GLU A 71 52.68 6.29 17.11
CA GLU A 71 51.68 7.34 17.28
C GLU A 71 50.56 7.16 16.24
N ILE A 72 50.95 6.87 15.00
CA ILE A 72 50.02 6.52 13.92
C ILE A 72 49.25 5.24 14.26
N GLN A 73 49.91 4.21 14.81
CA GLN A 73 49.21 2.97 15.22
C GLN A 73 48.15 3.23 16.29
N ASN A 74 48.48 4.00 17.33
CA ASN A 74 47.54 4.32 18.41
C ASN A 74 46.31 5.07 17.88
N ASN A 75 46.53 6.10 17.05
CA ASN A 75 45.46 6.87 16.44
C ASN A 75 44.55 5.98 15.55
N LEU A 76 45.17 5.12 14.72
CA LEU A 76 44.43 4.17 13.88
C LEU A 76 43.61 3.17 14.70
N ALA A 77 44.16 2.68 15.82
CA ALA A 77 43.46 1.76 16.70
C ALA A 77 42.20 2.38 17.32
N GLU A 78 42.29 3.64 17.79
CA GLU A 78 41.14 4.39 18.29
C GLU A 78 40.05 4.57 17.22
N HIS A 79 40.44 4.98 16.01
CA HIS A 79 39.52 5.11 14.89
C HIS A 79 38.87 3.77 14.49
N MET A 80 39.62 2.68 14.53
CA MET A 80 39.08 1.33 14.28
C MET A 80 38.06 0.92 15.33
N VAL A 81 38.29 1.21 16.61
CA VAL A 81 37.32 0.95 17.69
C VAL A 81 36.03 1.73 17.45
N ALA A 82 36.12 3.01 17.13
CA ALA A 82 34.96 3.84 16.82
C ALA A 82 34.16 3.30 15.61
N LEU A 83 34.84 2.88 14.54
CA LEU A 83 34.17 2.29 13.37
C LEU A 83 33.52 0.94 13.67
N LYS A 84 34.15 0.10 14.51
CA LYS A 84 33.55 -1.16 14.98
C LYS A 84 32.26 -0.88 15.76
N GLN A 85 32.24 0.15 16.61
CA GLN A 85 31.03 0.53 17.34
C GLN A 85 29.91 0.97 16.40
N VAL A 86 30.21 1.87 15.45
CA VAL A 86 29.25 2.30 14.42
C VAL A 86 28.69 1.11 13.65
N LEU A 87 29.54 0.14 13.29
CA LEU A 87 29.12 -1.06 12.58
C LEU A 87 28.17 -1.93 13.41
N GLN A 88 28.44 -2.10 14.72
CA GLN A 88 27.53 -2.80 15.62
C GLN A 88 26.16 -2.12 15.70
N ASP A 89 26.13 -0.79 15.87
CA ASP A 89 24.90 -0.01 15.97
C ASP A 89 24.06 -0.09 14.68
N LYS A 90 24.70 -0.02 13.52
CA LYS A 90 24.01 -0.16 12.23
C LYS A 90 23.48 -1.58 12.04
N ASN A 91 24.25 -2.61 12.40
CA ASN A 91 23.81 -4.00 12.32
C ASN A 91 22.61 -4.29 13.24
N THR A 92 22.62 -3.78 14.46
CA THR A 92 21.47 -3.92 15.38
C THR A 92 20.24 -3.20 14.82
N LYS A 93 20.39 -2.02 14.22
CA LYS A 93 19.29 -1.31 13.56
C LYS A 93 18.70 -2.09 12.39
N VAL A 94 19.53 -2.67 11.52
CA VAL A 94 19.08 -3.52 10.40
C VAL A 94 18.30 -4.73 10.91
N LYS A 95 18.79 -5.41 11.96
CA LYS A 95 18.07 -6.54 12.58
C LYS A 95 16.67 -6.13 13.05
N LYS A 96 16.52 -4.97 13.69
CA LYS A 96 15.22 -4.43 14.12
C LYS A 96 14.28 -4.17 12.94
N LEU A 97 14.79 -3.52 11.88
CA LEU A 97 14.00 -3.21 10.69
C LEU A 97 13.49 -4.47 9.97
N LYS A 98 14.33 -5.50 9.86
CA LYS A 98 13.95 -6.81 9.28
C LYS A 98 12.84 -7.49 10.08
N ARG A 99 12.98 -7.56 11.40
CA ARG A 99 11.94 -8.11 12.30
C ARG A 99 10.61 -7.39 12.14
N GLN A 100 10.63 -6.05 12.05
CA GLN A 100 9.42 -5.26 11.84
C GLN A 100 8.78 -5.54 10.47
N ALA A 101 9.58 -5.66 9.42
CA ALA A 101 9.09 -6.00 8.08
C ALA A 101 8.44 -7.40 8.05
N GLU A 102 9.08 -8.39 8.69
CA GLU A 102 8.55 -9.74 8.81
C GLU A 102 7.23 -9.79 9.58
N TYR A 103 7.15 -9.05 10.70
CA TYR A 103 5.93 -8.94 11.47
C TYR A 103 4.78 -8.36 10.63
N GLN A 104 5.02 -7.25 9.94
CA GLN A 104 4.03 -6.62 9.08
C GLN A 104 3.59 -7.55 7.95
N ARG A 105 4.52 -8.27 7.33
CA ARG A 105 4.22 -9.26 6.28
C ARG A 105 3.32 -10.38 6.82
N LYS A 106 3.66 -10.95 7.99
CA LYS A 106 2.85 -12.00 8.64
C LYS A 106 1.47 -11.51 9.02
N TYR A 107 1.37 -10.30 9.58
CA TYR A 107 0.09 -9.70 9.95
C TYR A 107 -0.81 -9.48 8.72
N ARG A 108 -0.27 -8.91 7.63
CA ARG A 108 -1.00 -8.72 6.37
C ARG A 108 -1.47 -10.05 5.79
N ALA A 109 -0.62 -11.08 5.79
CA ALA A 109 -0.99 -12.41 5.29
C ALA A 109 -2.13 -13.02 6.11
N LYS A 110 -2.07 -12.93 7.45
CA LYS A 110 -3.14 -13.40 8.34
C LYS A 110 -4.46 -12.67 8.08
N LYS A 111 -4.41 -11.34 8.00
CA LYS A 111 -5.60 -10.52 7.73
C LYS A 111 -6.18 -10.84 6.35
N SER A 112 -5.35 -10.94 5.32
CA SER A 112 -5.79 -11.30 3.97
C SER A 112 -6.46 -12.67 3.92
N LYS A 113 -5.90 -13.66 4.63
CA LYS A 113 -6.48 -15.00 4.70
C LYS A 113 -7.85 -14.99 5.39
N LEU A 114 -7.98 -14.32 6.53
CA LEU A 114 -9.25 -14.18 7.25
C LEU A 114 -10.34 -13.50 6.39
N LEU A 115 -9.99 -12.41 5.71
CA LEU A 115 -10.93 -11.68 4.85
C LEU A 115 -11.40 -12.51 3.65
N LEU A 116 -10.51 -13.34 3.09
CA LEU A 116 -10.85 -14.25 2.00
C LEU A 116 -11.75 -15.39 2.50
N GLU A 117 -11.43 -16.01 3.65
CA GLU A 117 -12.20 -17.11 4.24
C GLU A 117 -13.63 -16.70 4.62
N ASN A 118 -13.83 -15.47 5.10
CA ASN A 118 -15.15 -14.95 5.43
C ASN A 118 -15.94 -14.42 4.21
N ASN A 119 -15.38 -14.53 2.99
CA ASN A 119 -15.91 -13.88 1.78
C ASN A 119 -16.15 -12.35 1.95
N GLU A 120 -15.43 -11.70 2.86
CA GLU A 120 -15.57 -10.27 3.14
C GLU A 120 -14.90 -9.42 2.05
N VAL A 121 -13.88 -9.97 1.37
CA VAL A 121 -13.12 -9.25 0.34
C VAL A 121 -12.85 -10.15 -0.87
N VAL A 122 -13.18 -9.63 -2.05
CA VAL A 122 -12.79 -10.22 -3.35
C VAL A 122 -11.49 -9.55 -3.81
N GLN A 123 -10.47 -10.35 -4.11
CA GLN A 123 -9.22 -9.84 -4.67
C GLN A 123 -9.35 -9.69 -6.19
N TYR A 124 -9.05 -8.51 -6.72
CA TYR A 124 -9.10 -8.24 -8.15
C TYR A 124 -7.74 -8.49 -8.81
N ASP A 125 -7.74 -9.10 -9.99
CA ASP A 125 -6.53 -9.33 -10.79
C ASP A 125 -5.96 -8.04 -11.38
N THR A 126 -6.82 -7.05 -11.66
CA THR A 126 -6.42 -5.74 -12.21
C THR A 126 -6.98 -4.57 -11.39
N PRO A 127 -6.17 -3.52 -11.15
CA PRO A 127 -6.64 -2.29 -10.54
C PRO A 127 -7.74 -1.64 -11.39
N GLY A 128 -8.84 -1.24 -10.76
CA GLY A 128 -9.88 -0.42 -11.42
C GLY A 128 -10.97 -1.19 -12.17
N HIS A 129 -10.89 -2.52 -12.29
CA HIS A 129 -11.98 -3.32 -12.86
C HIS A 129 -12.46 -4.38 -11.88
N PRO A 130 -13.65 -4.21 -11.27
CA PRO A 130 -14.31 -5.29 -10.58
C PRO A 130 -14.77 -6.31 -11.62
N SER A 131 -14.09 -7.46 -11.71
CA SER A 131 -14.56 -8.61 -12.52
C SER A 131 -15.98 -9.04 -12.15
N PHE A 132 -16.47 -8.64 -10.97
CA PHE A 132 -17.84 -8.86 -10.49
C PHE A 132 -18.91 -8.34 -11.46
N LEU A 133 -18.65 -7.22 -12.15
CA LEU A 133 -19.59 -6.69 -13.16
C LEU A 133 -19.73 -7.59 -14.40
N PHE A 134 -18.75 -8.46 -14.65
CA PHE A 134 -18.72 -9.37 -15.80
C PHE A 134 -19.06 -10.82 -15.44
N GLN A 135 -19.07 -11.18 -14.15
CA GLN A 135 -19.39 -12.53 -13.69
C GLN A 135 -20.90 -12.82 -13.67
N TYR A 136 -21.72 -11.78 -13.60
CA TYR A 136 -23.17 -11.88 -13.52
C TYR A 136 -23.78 -11.09 -14.70
N PRO A 137 -24.16 -11.78 -15.81
CA PRO A 137 -24.78 -11.14 -16.97
C PRO A 137 -26.09 -10.41 -16.63
N ASP A 138 -26.73 -10.90 -15.58
CA ASP A 138 -27.97 -10.44 -14.97
C ASP A 138 -27.74 -9.45 -13.82
N LEU A 139 -26.50 -9.01 -13.55
CA LEU A 139 -26.22 -8.09 -12.43
C LEU A 139 -27.01 -6.80 -12.53
N HIS A 140 -27.22 -6.30 -13.75
CA HIS A 140 -28.03 -5.14 -14.00
C HIS A 140 -29.48 -5.37 -13.57
N GLU A 141 -30.04 -6.54 -13.89
CA GLU A 141 -31.38 -6.96 -13.52
C GLU A 141 -31.51 -7.19 -12.00
N HIS A 142 -30.51 -7.82 -11.38
CA HIS A 142 -30.43 -7.99 -9.93
C HIS A 142 -30.32 -6.64 -9.18
N ILE A 143 -29.50 -5.71 -9.68
CA ILE A 143 -29.41 -4.34 -9.14
C ILE A 143 -30.75 -3.62 -9.32
N HIS A 144 -31.40 -3.78 -10.47
CA HIS A 144 -32.72 -3.20 -10.72
C HIS A 144 -33.79 -3.76 -9.80
N GLU A 145 -33.85 -5.08 -9.58
CA GLU A 145 -34.75 -5.70 -8.59
C GLU A 145 -34.47 -5.22 -7.16
N CYS A 146 -33.19 -5.05 -6.80
CA CYS A 146 -32.76 -4.49 -5.52
C CYS A 146 -33.05 -2.98 -5.38
N ILE A 147 -33.25 -2.24 -6.47
CA ILE A 147 -33.55 -0.80 -6.46
C ILE A 147 -35.06 -0.56 -6.61
N GLU A 148 -35.78 -1.39 -7.37
CA GLU A 148 -37.24 -1.41 -7.50
C GLU A 148 -37.92 -1.99 -6.26
N PHE A 149 -37.50 -1.51 -5.09
CA PHE A 149 -38.22 -1.65 -3.86
C PHE A 149 -39.43 -0.73 -3.83
N ARG A 150 -40.49 -1.05 -4.59
CA ARG A 150 -41.85 -0.60 -4.20
C ARG A 150 -42.21 -1.08 -2.79
N ALA A 151 -41.57 -2.15 -2.29
CA ALA A 151 -41.79 -2.70 -0.95
C ALA A 151 -40.90 -2.12 0.18
N ALA A 152 -39.63 -1.74 -0.07
CA ALA A 152 -38.75 -1.17 0.98
C ALA A 152 -38.73 0.35 1.05
N ASP A 153 -39.16 1.08 0.01
CA ASP A 153 -39.37 2.53 0.08
C ASP A 153 -40.36 2.90 1.22
N LYS A 154 -41.37 2.05 1.44
CA LYS A 154 -42.34 2.18 2.55
C LYS A 154 -41.69 2.09 3.94
N LYS A 155 -40.54 1.41 4.09
CA LYS A 155 -39.82 1.26 5.37
C LYS A 155 -38.71 2.30 5.58
N ARG A 156 -38.16 2.91 4.52
CA ARG A 156 -36.98 3.80 4.60
C ARG A 156 -37.25 5.22 5.11
N ARG A 157 -38.51 5.67 5.25
CA ARG A 157 -38.81 7.01 5.79
C ARG A 157 -38.62 7.18 7.30
N LYS A 158 -38.05 6.20 8.02
CA LYS A 158 -37.93 6.28 9.49
C LYS A 158 -36.54 6.23 10.09
N GLU A 159 -35.48 5.91 9.35
CA GLU A 159 -34.16 5.76 9.97
C GLU A 159 -33.09 6.53 9.21
N VAL A 160 -32.60 7.59 9.86
CA VAL A 160 -31.46 8.39 9.40
C VAL A 160 -30.20 7.52 9.50
N ILE A 161 -29.79 6.91 8.38
CA ILE A 161 -28.54 6.17 8.30
C ILE A 161 -27.39 7.18 8.23
N LYS A 162 -26.67 7.37 9.35
CA LYS A 162 -25.40 8.13 9.36
C LYS A 162 -24.26 7.23 8.86
N VAL A 163 -23.89 7.38 7.59
CA VAL A 163 -22.71 6.74 7.03
C VAL A 163 -21.46 7.55 7.42
N ARG A 164 -20.47 6.92 8.07
CA ARG A 164 -19.14 7.49 8.29
C ARG A 164 -18.16 6.90 7.28
N THR A 165 -17.54 7.75 6.48
CA THR A 165 -16.48 7.36 5.54
C THR A 165 -15.15 7.27 6.27
N ILE A 166 -14.58 6.07 6.40
CA ILE A 166 -13.21 5.91 6.91
C ILE A 166 -12.26 6.11 5.72
N ARG A 167 -11.69 7.31 5.63
CA ARG A 167 -10.49 7.53 4.81
C ARG A 167 -9.31 6.90 5.57
N HIS A 168 -8.41 6.25 4.82
CA HIS A 168 -7.15 5.64 5.27
C HIS A 168 -7.26 4.15 5.66
N LEU A 169 -7.07 3.32 4.63
CA LEU A 169 -6.54 1.94 4.72
C LEU A 169 -5.14 1.94 4.09
#